data_AF-A0A7V4HDB7-F1
#
_entry.id   AF-A0A7V4HDB7-F1
#
_cell.length_a   1.000
_cell.length_b   1.000
_cell.length_c   1.000
_cell.angle_alpha   90.00
_cell.angle_beta   90.00
_cell.angle_gamma   90.00
#
_symmetry.space_group_name_H-M   'P 1'
#
loop_
_entity.id
_entity.type
_entity.pdbx_description
1 polymer ?
#
loop_
_entity_poly.entity_id
_entity_poly.type
_entity_poly.pdbx_seq_one_letter_code
_entity_poly.pdbx_strand_id
1 'polypeptide(L)' 'MKLSDPIVVLRGMGPKTREVFLKHGIQTIEDLLYFFPRAWI' A
#
# COMPACT_ATOMS: atom_id res chain seq x y z
N MET A 1 -13.05 6.06 5.48
CA MET A 1 -11.98 5.21 4.95
C MET A 1 -12.40 3.77 5.17
N LYS A 2 -12.41 2.97 4.11
CA LYS A 2 -12.73 1.53 4.10
C LYS A 2 -11.48 0.76 3.67
N LEU A 3 -11.41 -0.53 4.02
CA LEU A 3 -10.26 -1.38 3.65
C LEU A 3 -10.13 -1.57 2.13
N SER A 4 -11.27 -1.56 1.43
CA SER A 4 -11.35 -1.59 -0.02
C SER A 4 -10.93 -0.29 -0.71
N ASP A 5 -10.67 0.77 0.05
CA ASP A 5 -10.26 2.04 -0.56
C ASP A 5 -8.88 1.88 -1.22
N PRO A 6 -8.63 2.54 -2.36
CA PRO A 6 -7.33 2.51 -3.01
C PRO A 6 -6.22 3.02 -2.09
N ILE A 7 -5.06 2.38 -2.13
CA ILE A 7 -3.89 2.76 -1.31
C ILE A 7 -3.51 4.26 -1.44
N VAL A 8 -3.85 4.91 -2.56
CA VAL A 8 -3.59 6.34 -2.81
C VAL A 8 -4.34 7.33 -1.92
N VAL A 9 -5.41 6.92 -1.22
CA VAL A 9 -6.07 7.83 -0.25
C VAL A 9 -5.26 8.01 1.04
N LEU A 10 -4.19 7.24 1.25
CA LEU A 10 -3.32 7.42 2.41
C LEU A 10 -2.55 8.74 2.30
N ARG A 11 -2.74 9.58 3.32
CA ARG A 11 -2.10 10.89 3.43
C ARG A 11 -0.57 10.71 3.49
N GLY A 12 0.17 11.45 2.66
CA GLY A 12 1.62 11.32 2.54
C GLY A 12 2.09 10.37 1.43
N MET A 13 1.17 9.77 0.68
CA MET A 13 1.52 8.94 -0.47
C MET A 13 1.73 9.76 -1.74
N GLY A 14 2.98 9.89 -2.17
CA GLY A 14 3.34 10.50 -3.45
C GLY A 14 3.21 9.52 -4.63
N PRO A 15 3.27 10.03 -5.88
CA PRO A 15 3.15 9.21 -7.10
C PRO A 15 4.23 8.12 -7.21
N LYS A 16 5.47 8.41 -6.80
CA LYS A 16 6.57 7.41 -6.79
C LYS A 16 6.28 6.26 -5.84
N THR A 17 5.82 6.57 -4.63
CA THR A 17 5.47 5.57 -3.61
C THR A 17 4.32 4.68 -4.10
N ARG A 18 3.31 5.27 -4.73
CA ARG A 18 2.20 4.54 -5.36
C ARG A 18 2.69 3.53 -6.40
N GLU A 19 3.58 3.92 -7.31
CA GLU A 19 4.11 3.00 -8.33
C GLU A 19 4.83 1.81 -7.72
N VAL A 20 5.59 2.03 -6.64
CA VAL A 20 6.28 0.93 -5.93
C VAL A 20 5.28 -0.05 -5.34
N PHE A 21 4.23 0.44 -4.67
CA PHE A 21 3.19 -0.42 -4.11
C PHE A 21 2.44 -1.20 -5.20
N LEU A 22 2.06 -0.55 -6.30
CA LEU A 22 1.38 -1.20 -7.42
C LEU A 22 2.25 -2.29 -8.07
N LYS A 23 3.56 -2.07 -8.19
CA LYS A 23 4.51 -3.09 -8.69
C LYS A 23 4.59 -4.32 -7.78
N HIS A 24 4.29 -4.17 -6.49
CA HIS A 24 4.23 -5.28 -5.54
C HIS A 24 2.83 -5.89 -5.42
N GLY A 25 1.88 -5.49 -6.28
CA GLY A 25 0.51 -6.01 -6.27
C GLY A 25 -0.40 -5.38 -5.21
N ILE A 26 0.04 -4.32 -4.53
CA ILE A 26 -0.70 -3.67 -3.45
C ILE A 26 -1.55 -2.54 -4.06
N GLN A 27 -2.87 -2.73 -4.09
CA GLN A 27 -3.82 -1.77 -4.70
C GLN A 27 -4.75 -1.13 -3.68
N THR A 28 -5.02 -1.81 -2.58
CA THR A 28 -5.95 -1.38 -1.55
C THR A 28 -5.26 -1.26 -0.19
N ILE A 29 -5.95 -0.63 0.76
CA ILE A 29 -5.50 -0.57 2.15
C ILE A 29 -5.45 -1.99 2.75
N GLU A 30 -6.37 -2.86 2.35
CA GLU A 30 -6.39 -4.27 2.73
C GLU A 30 -5.11 -5.00 2.30
N ASP A 31 -4.71 -4.87 1.02
CA ASP A 31 -3.49 -5.49 0.50
C ASP A 31 -2.25 -5.05 1.29
N LEU A 32 -2.21 -3.78 1.69
CA LEU A 32 -1.09 -3.22 2.46
C LEU A 32 -1.04 -3.80 3.87
N LEU A 33 -2.19 -4.00 4.52
CA LEU A 33 -2.26 -4.57 5.88
C LEU A 33 -1.82 -6.03 5.92
N TYR A 34 -2.12 -6.79 4.86
CA TYR A 34 -1.68 -8.18 4.73
C TYR A 34 -0.30 -8.33 4.07
N PHE A 35 0.39 -7.23 3.77
CA PHE A 35 1.77 -7.25 3.27
C PHE A 35 2.75 -7.20 4.44
N PHE A 36 3.22 -8.38 4.88
CA PHE A 36 4.14 -8.49 6.01
C PHE A 36 5.60 -8.24 5.61
N PRO A 37 6.40 -7.57 6.48
CA PRO A 37 7.85 -7.45 6.28
C PRO A 37 8.51 -8.83 6.21
N ARG A 38 9.45 -8.99 5.27
CA ARG A 38 10.21 -10.25 5.11
C ARG A 38 11.26 -10.46 6.21
N ALA A 39 11.70 -9.39 6.86
CA ALA A 39 12.64 -9.41 7.96
C ALA A 39 12.43 -8.18 8.83
N TRP A 40 12.64 -8.34 10.13
CA TRP A 40 12.78 -7.24 11.07
C TRP A 40 14.26 -7.17 11.45
N ILE A 41 14.91 -6.04 11.18
CA ILE A 41 16.32 -5.78 11.51
C ILE A 41 16.35 -4.72 12.60
#